data_AF-A0A090T572-F1
#
_entry.id   AF-A0A090T572-F1
#
_cell.length_a   1.000
_cell.length_b   1.000
_cell.length_c   1.000
_cell.angle_alpha   90.00
_cell.angle_beta   90.00
_cell.angle_gamma   90.00
#
_symmetry.space_group_name_H-M   'P 1'
#
loop_
_entity.id
_entity.type
_entity.pdbx_description
1 polymer ?
#
loop_
_entity_poly.entity_id
_entity_poly.type
_entity_poly.pdbx_seq_one_letter_code
_entity_poly.pdbx_strand_id
1 'polypeptide(L)'
;MIEFLSNNISTLLALIATGAFAGILAGLLGVGGGIVIVPVLFFIFQSFGVSPESAMVVATATSLATIIPTSISSIRSHKQKDNVDFDLLKHWALFIFIGVLAGSWLVTRMNGTWLSALFGVIASVSALNMLFRTGKSAMFQSLPGKGGQVAMGTSVGFFSSMVGIGGGTISVPLLTLYNYPAHKAVGTAAAIGLIISLPGAAQCSS
;
A
#
# COMPACT_ATOMS: atom_id res chain seq x y z
N MET A 1 -18.25 -10.36 27.16
CA MET A 1 -17.70 -9.18 26.45
C MET A 1 -16.58 -8.50 27.24
N ILE A 2 -16.81 -8.10 28.50
CA ILE A 2 -15.78 -7.47 29.36
C ILE A 2 -14.57 -8.41 29.59
N GLU A 3 -14.81 -9.68 29.82
CA GLU A 3 -13.76 -10.70 30.07
C GLU A 3 -12.88 -10.98 28.83
N PHE A 4 -13.45 -10.87 27.62
CA PHE A 4 -12.70 -10.96 26.37
C PHE A 4 -11.79 -9.73 26.18
N LEU A 5 -12.29 -8.54 26.53
CA LEU A 5 -11.54 -7.29 26.45
C LEU A 5 -10.40 -7.25 27.47
N SER A 6 -10.63 -7.72 28.70
CA SER A 6 -9.58 -7.80 29.72
C SER A 6 -8.46 -8.76 29.33
N ASN A 7 -8.80 -9.89 28.71
CA ASN A 7 -7.82 -10.90 28.28
C ASN A 7 -7.01 -10.49 27.04
N ASN A 8 -7.51 -9.54 26.24
CA ASN A 8 -6.89 -9.10 24.99
C ASN A 8 -6.52 -7.61 24.97
N ILE A 9 -6.38 -6.99 26.15
CA ILE A 9 -6.14 -5.55 26.27
C ILE A 9 -4.82 -5.13 25.59
N SER A 10 -3.80 -5.98 25.65
CA SER A 10 -2.52 -5.79 24.96
C SER A 10 -2.69 -5.75 23.44
N THR A 11 -3.44 -6.68 22.87
CA THR A 11 -3.76 -6.72 21.44
C THR A 11 -4.56 -5.49 21.01
N LEU A 12 -5.55 -5.08 21.81
CA LEU A 12 -6.35 -3.89 21.51
C LEU A 12 -5.48 -2.62 21.49
N LEU A 13 -4.61 -2.45 22.49
CA LEU A 13 -3.67 -1.34 22.54
C LEU A 13 -2.70 -1.37 21.35
N ALA A 14 -2.19 -2.54 20.98
CA ALA A 14 -1.33 -2.70 19.81
C ALA A 14 -2.05 -2.30 18.51
N LEU A 15 -3.31 -2.70 18.32
CA LEU A 15 -4.11 -2.33 17.14
C LEU A 15 -4.40 -0.82 17.09
N ILE A 16 -4.75 -0.20 18.22
CA ILE A 16 -4.97 1.25 18.30
C ILE A 16 -3.69 2.01 17.98
N ALA A 17 -2.56 1.63 18.61
CA ALA A 17 -1.27 2.26 18.37
C ALA A 17 -0.83 2.10 16.91
N THR A 18 -1.03 0.91 16.35
CA THR A 18 -0.73 0.60 14.94
C THR A 18 -1.59 1.45 14.00
N GLY A 19 -2.90 1.54 14.23
CA GLY A 19 -3.79 2.36 13.42
C GLY A 19 -3.42 3.85 13.47
N ALA A 20 -3.11 4.38 14.65
CA ALA A 20 -2.66 5.75 14.81
C ALA A 20 -1.34 6.02 14.07
N PHE A 21 -0.35 5.15 14.25
CA PHE A 21 0.95 5.28 13.60
C PHE A 21 0.85 5.12 12.08
N ALA A 22 0.10 4.13 11.61
CA ALA A 22 -0.16 3.90 10.19
C ALA A 22 -0.91 5.07 9.55
N GLY A 23 -1.87 5.69 10.26
CA GLY A 23 -2.58 6.89 9.80
C GLY A 23 -1.66 8.10 9.65
N ILE A 24 -0.75 8.33 10.59
CA ILE A 24 0.27 9.39 10.52
C ILE A 24 1.17 9.15 9.30
N LEU A 25 1.68 7.93 9.12
CA LEU A 25 2.52 7.59 7.97
C LEU A 25 1.75 7.70 6.64
N ALA A 26 0.47 7.34 6.60
CA ALA A 26 -0.36 7.50 5.42
C ALA A 26 -0.53 8.99 5.04
N GLY A 27 -0.63 9.88 6.01
CA GLY A 27 -0.68 11.33 5.78
C GLY A 27 0.67 11.92 5.33
N LEU A 28 1.76 11.56 6.01
CA LEU A 28 3.09 12.10 5.74
C LEU A 28 3.72 11.59 4.44
N LEU A 29 3.55 10.29 4.18
CA LEU A 29 4.28 9.57 3.13
C LEU A 29 3.36 9.02 2.03
N GLY A 30 2.03 9.10 2.17
CA GLY A 30 1.08 8.70 1.11
C GLY A 30 0.99 7.18 0.92
N VAL A 31 1.49 6.40 1.87
CA VAL A 31 1.69 4.94 1.77
C VAL A 31 0.43 4.12 2.06
N GLY A 32 -0.62 4.75 2.57
CA GLY A 32 -1.86 4.07 3.01
C GLY A 32 -1.70 3.23 4.28
N GLY A 33 -0.52 3.21 4.92
CA GLY A 33 -0.31 2.53 6.20
C GLY A 33 -0.08 1.01 6.11
N GLY A 34 -0.33 0.39 4.95
CA GLY A 34 -0.23 -1.07 4.78
C GLY A 34 1.13 -1.66 5.11
N ILE A 35 2.23 -0.92 4.90
CA ILE A 35 3.58 -1.39 5.27
C ILE A 35 3.75 -1.61 6.78
N VAL A 36 2.92 -0.96 7.61
CA VAL A 36 2.87 -1.17 9.07
C VAL A 36 1.75 -2.13 9.43
N ILE A 37 0.56 -1.97 8.85
CA ILE A 37 -0.63 -2.73 9.22
C ILE A 37 -0.47 -4.21 8.89
N VAL A 38 0.03 -4.56 7.70
CA VAL A 38 0.20 -5.96 7.27
C VAL A 38 1.07 -6.78 8.23
N PRO A 39 2.32 -6.39 8.57
CA PRO A 39 3.15 -7.20 9.45
C PRO A 39 2.59 -7.28 10.87
N VAL A 40 2.00 -6.20 11.40
CA VAL A 40 1.36 -6.24 12.73
C VAL A 40 0.20 -7.23 12.75
N LEU A 41 -0.70 -7.16 11.77
CA LEU A 41 -1.83 -8.09 11.67
C LEU A 41 -1.35 -9.54 11.48
N PHE A 42 -0.33 -9.76 10.64
CA PHE A 42 0.26 -11.08 10.44
C PHE A 42 0.73 -11.69 11.77
N PHE A 43 1.52 -10.97 12.57
CA PHE A 43 2.01 -11.48 13.85
C PHE A 43 0.91 -11.64 14.89
N ILE A 44 -0.12 -10.77 14.89
CA ILE A 44 -1.28 -10.94 15.76
C ILE A 44 -2.04 -12.22 15.40
N PHE A 45 -2.32 -12.48 14.12
CA PHE A 45 -3.02 -13.69 13.70
C PHE A 45 -2.21 -14.95 13.98
N GLN A 46 -0.90 -14.91 13.79
CA GLN A 46 0.01 -15.99 14.21
C GLN A 46 -0.06 -16.26 15.71
N SER A 47 -0.13 -15.22 16.54
CA SER A 47 -0.25 -15.37 18.00
C SER A 47 -1.56 -16.02 18.43
N PHE A 48 -2.60 -15.96 17.58
CA PHE A 48 -3.87 -16.68 17.76
C PHE A 48 -3.87 -18.09 17.15
N GLY A 49 -2.72 -18.57 16.66
CA GLY A 49 -2.59 -19.93 16.10
C GLY A 49 -3.06 -20.06 14.64
N VAL A 50 -3.27 -18.95 13.93
CA VAL A 50 -3.57 -18.97 12.49
C VAL A 50 -2.31 -19.34 11.72
N SER A 51 -2.44 -20.23 10.73
CA SER A 51 -1.30 -20.61 9.88
C SER A 51 -0.69 -19.40 9.16
N PRO A 52 0.62 -19.40 8.85
CA PRO A 52 1.26 -18.34 8.09
C PRO A 52 0.57 -18.01 6.77
N GLU A 53 0.03 -19.03 6.11
CA GLU A 53 -0.62 -18.90 4.83
C GLU A 53 -1.90 -18.06 4.97
N SER A 54 -2.77 -18.44 5.90
CA SER A 54 -4.03 -17.75 6.15
C SER A 54 -3.81 -16.39 6.80
N ALA A 55 -2.84 -16.27 7.72
CA ALA A 55 -2.51 -15.02 8.39
C ALA A 55 -2.09 -13.94 7.39
N MET A 56 -1.26 -14.27 6.41
CA MET A 56 -0.83 -13.30 5.39
C MET A 56 -2.01 -12.87 4.51
N VAL A 57 -2.82 -13.80 4.01
CA VAL A 57 -3.99 -13.47 3.17
C VAL A 57 -4.97 -12.57 3.93
N VAL A 58 -5.32 -12.89 5.17
CA VAL A 58 -6.25 -12.08 5.96
C VAL A 58 -5.64 -10.72 6.32
N ALA A 59 -4.34 -10.66 6.64
CA ALA A 59 -3.66 -9.40 6.94
C ALA A 59 -3.63 -8.46 5.73
N THR A 60 -3.34 -8.97 4.53
CA THR A 60 -3.33 -8.17 3.30
C THR A 60 -4.72 -7.64 2.94
N ALA A 61 -5.76 -8.48 2.99
CA ALA A 61 -7.15 -8.09 2.76
C ALA A 61 -7.61 -7.00 3.75
N THR A 62 -7.34 -7.22 5.05
CA THR A 62 -7.69 -6.26 6.11
C THR A 62 -6.95 -4.95 5.91
N SER A 63 -5.66 -5.00 5.57
CA SER A 63 -4.87 -3.81 5.27
C SER A 63 -5.47 -2.99 4.13
N LEU A 64 -5.84 -3.62 3.01
CA LEU A 64 -6.51 -2.93 1.89
C LEU A 64 -7.81 -2.25 2.36
N ALA A 65 -8.63 -2.91 3.17
CA ALA A 65 -9.82 -2.29 3.74
C ALA A 65 -9.47 -1.05 4.60
N THR A 66 -8.42 -1.11 5.44
CA THR A 66 -7.97 0.03 6.25
C THR A 66 -7.32 1.16 5.45
N ILE A 67 -6.78 0.86 4.27
CA ILE A 67 -6.20 1.86 3.35
C ILE A 67 -7.28 2.81 2.84
N ILE A 68 -8.52 2.35 2.66
CA ILE A 68 -9.63 3.18 2.13
C ILE A 68 -9.82 4.48 2.95
N PRO A 69 -10.14 4.43 4.28
CA PRO A 69 -10.34 5.64 5.06
C PRO A 69 -9.07 6.48 5.22
N THR A 70 -7.89 5.85 5.35
CA THR A 70 -6.61 6.57 5.51
C THR A 70 -6.21 7.29 4.22
N SER A 71 -6.40 6.67 3.06
CA SER A 71 -6.20 7.29 1.74
C SER A 71 -7.17 8.44 1.52
N ILE A 72 -8.46 8.31 1.86
CA ILE A 72 -9.42 9.41 1.72
C ILE A 72 -8.97 10.63 2.55
N SER A 73 -8.56 10.41 3.80
CA SER A 73 -8.03 11.46 4.66
C SER A 73 -6.78 12.12 4.06
N SER A 74 -5.82 11.30 3.61
CA SER A 74 -4.55 11.76 3.01
C SER A 74 -4.78 12.53 1.71
N ILE A 75 -5.64 12.05 0.79
CA ILE A 75 -6.02 12.73 -0.44
C ILE A 75 -6.61 14.10 -0.13
N ARG A 76 -7.52 14.20 0.85
CA ARG A 76 -8.12 15.50 1.23
C ARG A 76 -7.06 16.49 1.69
N SER A 77 -6.12 16.07 2.55
CA SER A 77 -5.04 16.94 3.04
C SER A 77 -4.07 17.38 1.94
N HIS A 78 -3.71 16.47 1.02
CA HIS A 78 -2.81 16.78 -0.09
C HIS A 78 -3.48 17.58 -1.20
N LYS A 79 -4.78 17.36 -1.46
CA LYS A 79 -5.55 18.14 -2.43
C LYS A 79 -5.66 19.60 -2.02
N GLN A 80 -5.79 19.91 -0.73
CA GLN A 80 -5.78 21.29 -0.21
C GLN A 80 -4.45 22.02 -0.46
N LYS A 81 -3.38 21.29 -0.81
CA LYS A 81 -2.04 21.83 -1.08
C LYS A 81 -1.63 21.68 -2.54
N ASP A 82 -2.56 21.35 -3.44
CA ASP A 82 -2.30 21.08 -4.87
C ASP A 82 -1.22 20.00 -5.13
N ASN A 83 -1.09 19.05 -4.20
CA ASN A 83 -0.11 17.96 -4.26
C ASN A 83 -0.65 16.70 -4.96
N VAL A 84 -1.86 16.73 -5.52
CA VAL A 84 -2.46 15.56 -6.18
C VAL A 84 -2.51 15.80 -7.68
N ASP A 85 -1.78 14.99 -8.45
CA ASP A 85 -1.80 15.06 -9.91
C ASP A 85 -2.94 14.22 -10.48
N PHE A 86 -4.07 14.87 -10.68
CA PHE A 86 -5.26 14.24 -11.27
C PHE A 86 -5.09 13.85 -12.74
N ASP A 87 -4.18 14.48 -13.47
CA ASP A 87 -3.97 14.15 -14.87
C ASP A 87 -3.15 12.87 -15.01
N LEU A 88 -2.13 12.67 -14.16
CA LEU A 88 -1.45 11.38 -14.05
C LEU A 88 -2.42 10.28 -13.63
N LEU A 89 -3.28 10.55 -12.65
CA LEU A 89 -4.27 9.58 -12.16
C LEU A 89 -5.27 9.16 -13.25
N LYS A 90 -5.78 10.08 -14.08
CA LYS A 90 -6.68 9.73 -15.19
C LYS A 90 -6.03 8.73 -16.15
N HIS A 91 -4.74 8.90 -16.42
CA HIS A 91 -4.00 7.99 -17.29
C HIS A 91 -3.72 6.66 -16.60
N TRP A 92 -3.32 6.67 -15.33
CA TRP A 92 -2.89 5.47 -14.61
C TRP A 92 -4.04 4.65 -14.05
N ALA A 93 -5.19 5.24 -13.74
CA ALA A 93 -6.29 4.59 -13.05
C ALA A 93 -6.74 3.29 -13.72
N LEU A 94 -6.89 3.32 -15.06
CA LEU A 94 -7.29 2.13 -15.83
C LEU A 94 -6.23 1.02 -15.75
N PHE A 95 -4.95 1.37 -15.88
CA PHE A 95 -3.86 0.39 -15.87
C PHE A 95 -3.61 -0.17 -14.47
N ILE A 96 -3.69 0.67 -13.44
CA ILE A 96 -3.69 0.24 -12.04
C ILE A 96 -4.84 -0.73 -11.80
N PHE A 97 -6.05 -0.38 -12.22
CA PHE A 97 -7.23 -1.24 -12.03
C PHE A 97 -7.04 -2.61 -12.69
N ILE A 98 -6.55 -2.66 -13.94
CA ILE A 98 -6.21 -3.91 -14.62
C ILE A 98 -5.16 -4.71 -13.83
N GLY A 99 -4.10 -4.04 -13.37
CA GLY A 99 -3.07 -4.64 -12.53
C GLY A 99 -3.64 -5.23 -11.24
N VAL A 100 -4.52 -4.49 -10.56
CA VAL A 100 -5.16 -4.93 -9.32
C VAL A 100 -6.01 -6.17 -9.55
N LEU A 101 -6.83 -6.21 -10.60
CA LEU A 101 -7.63 -7.39 -10.92
C LEU A 101 -6.74 -8.63 -11.15
N ALA A 102 -5.67 -8.47 -11.93
CA ALA A 102 -4.73 -9.55 -12.19
C ALA A 102 -3.99 -10.01 -10.92
N GLY A 103 -3.54 -9.06 -10.10
CA GLY A 103 -2.82 -9.35 -8.85
C GLY A 103 -3.73 -10.01 -7.82
N SER A 104 -4.93 -9.48 -7.61
CA SER A 104 -5.92 -10.04 -6.67
C SER A 104 -6.36 -11.44 -7.11
N TRP A 105 -6.54 -11.68 -8.41
CA TRP A 105 -6.82 -13.02 -8.91
C TRP A 105 -5.67 -13.99 -8.63
N LEU A 106 -4.42 -13.56 -8.86
CA LEU A 106 -3.25 -14.40 -8.64
C LEU A 106 -3.03 -14.74 -7.16
N VAL A 107 -3.32 -13.82 -6.24
CA VAL A 107 -3.24 -14.07 -4.78
C VAL A 107 -4.02 -15.33 -4.37
N THR A 108 -5.21 -15.54 -4.94
CA THR A 108 -6.05 -16.71 -4.63
C THR A 108 -5.41 -18.05 -5.01
N ARG A 109 -4.36 -18.03 -5.83
CA ARG A 109 -3.63 -19.22 -6.32
C ARG A 109 -2.26 -19.38 -5.70
N MET A 110 -1.81 -18.44 -4.86
CA MET A 110 -0.47 -18.45 -4.26
C MET A 110 -0.53 -18.86 -2.79
N ASN A 111 0.53 -19.50 -2.30
CA ASN A 111 0.66 -19.76 -0.86
C ASN A 111 1.11 -18.48 -0.13
N GLY A 112 0.77 -18.37 1.16
CA GLY A 112 1.14 -17.17 1.92
C GLY A 112 2.63 -17.04 2.19
N THR A 113 3.43 -18.12 2.08
CA THR A 113 4.90 -18.02 2.12
C THR A 113 5.44 -17.17 0.98
N TRP A 114 4.96 -17.39 -0.25
CA TRP A 114 5.35 -16.58 -1.41
C TRP A 114 4.90 -15.13 -1.27
N LEU A 115 3.69 -14.89 -0.76
CA LEU A 115 3.20 -13.52 -0.49
C LEU A 115 4.05 -12.83 0.58
N SER A 116 4.47 -13.55 1.62
CA SER A 116 5.34 -13.03 2.67
C SER A 116 6.73 -12.68 2.13
N ALA A 117 7.31 -13.53 1.28
CA ALA A 117 8.58 -13.26 0.63
C ALA A 117 8.48 -12.04 -0.30
N LEU A 118 7.41 -11.95 -1.10
CA LEU A 118 7.13 -10.82 -1.97
C LEU A 118 6.97 -9.52 -1.19
N PHE A 119 6.23 -9.55 -0.07
CA PHE A 119 6.12 -8.43 0.87
C PHE A 119 7.49 -7.97 1.35
N GLY A 120 8.30 -8.91 1.84
CA GLY A 120 9.64 -8.62 2.37
C GLY A 120 10.51 -7.94 1.31
N VAL A 121 10.56 -8.48 0.09
CA VAL A 121 11.35 -7.91 -1.01
C VAL A 121 10.89 -6.50 -1.35
N ILE A 122 9.59 -6.27 -1.57
CA ILE A 122 9.06 -4.96 -1.94
C ILE A 122 9.29 -3.95 -0.82
N ALA A 123 9.00 -4.31 0.42
CA ALA A 123 9.20 -3.44 1.58
C ALA A 123 10.68 -3.07 1.74
N SER A 124 11.60 -4.04 1.62
CA SER A 124 13.05 -3.79 1.67
C SER A 124 13.51 -2.89 0.53
N VAL A 125 13.11 -3.16 -0.71
CA VAL A 125 13.50 -2.34 -1.87
C VAL A 125 13.00 -0.91 -1.71
N SER A 126 11.75 -0.71 -1.29
CA SER A 126 11.19 0.62 -1.05
C SER A 126 11.89 1.36 0.09
N ALA A 127 12.18 0.66 1.20
CA ALA A 127 12.92 1.23 2.32
C ALA A 127 14.34 1.66 1.91
N LEU A 128 15.08 0.79 1.20
CA LEU A 128 16.42 1.10 0.70
C LEU A 128 16.38 2.26 -0.32
N ASN A 129 15.36 2.28 -1.19
CA ASN A 129 15.18 3.37 -2.15
C ASN A 129 15.02 4.71 -1.41
N MET A 130 14.10 4.79 -0.45
CA MET A 130 13.89 6.01 0.33
C MET A 130 15.11 6.39 1.17
N LEU A 131 15.79 5.42 1.78
CA LEU A 131 16.98 5.65 2.60
C LEU A 131 18.16 6.21 1.77
N PHE A 132 18.43 5.62 0.60
CA PHE A 132 19.62 5.96 -0.19
C PHE A 132 19.39 7.03 -1.26
N ARG A 133 18.14 7.34 -1.61
CA ARG A 133 17.81 8.36 -2.63
C ARG A 133 17.32 9.68 -2.05
N THR A 134 17.15 9.79 -0.74
CA THR A 134 16.92 11.09 -0.11
C THR A 134 18.11 12.02 -0.44
N GLY A 135 17.87 13.08 -1.22
CA GLY A 135 18.87 14.08 -1.58
C GLY A 135 19.77 13.77 -2.78
N LYS A 136 19.55 12.66 -3.51
CA LYS A 136 20.30 12.35 -4.75
C LYS A 136 19.57 12.82 -6.01
N SER A 137 20.31 13.08 -7.09
CA SER A 137 19.69 13.39 -8.39
C SER A 137 18.84 12.21 -8.88
N ALA A 138 17.73 12.51 -9.55
CA ALA A 138 16.91 11.49 -10.17
C ALA A 138 17.71 10.62 -11.14
N MET A 139 17.34 9.33 -11.29
CA MET A 139 18.00 8.46 -12.29
C MET A 139 17.53 8.81 -13.70
N PHE A 140 16.26 9.22 -13.81
CA PHE A 140 15.64 9.61 -15.07
C PHE A 140 15.09 11.04 -14.91
N GLN A 141 15.23 11.84 -15.96
CA GLN A 141 14.87 13.27 -15.91
C GLN A 141 13.37 13.52 -16.10
N SER A 142 12.65 12.57 -16.68
CA SER A 142 11.22 12.67 -16.96
C SER A 142 10.56 11.30 -16.89
N LEU A 143 9.25 11.27 -16.60
CA LEU A 143 8.44 10.06 -16.73
C LEU A 143 8.62 9.42 -18.12
N PRO A 144 8.56 8.09 -18.22
CA PRO A 144 8.67 7.43 -19.51
C PRO A 144 7.48 7.78 -20.40
N GLY A 145 7.58 7.49 -21.69
CA GLY A 145 6.48 7.67 -22.64
C GLY A 145 5.24 6.86 -22.25
N LYS A 146 4.13 7.04 -22.98
CA LYS A 146 2.83 6.41 -22.68
C LYS A 146 2.93 4.91 -22.40
N GLY A 147 3.69 4.17 -23.21
CA GLY A 147 3.89 2.72 -22.99
C GLY A 147 4.60 2.37 -21.68
N GLY A 148 5.60 3.16 -21.26
CA GLY A 148 6.27 2.94 -19.98
C GLY A 148 5.37 3.26 -18.79
N GLN A 149 4.53 4.29 -18.90
CA GLN A 149 3.55 4.63 -17.87
C GLN A 149 2.46 3.57 -17.72
N VAL A 150 2.04 2.93 -18.82
CA VAL A 150 1.14 1.76 -18.79
C VAL A 150 1.78 0.62 -18.00
N ALA A 151 3.04 0.29 -18.30
CA ALA A 151 3.77 -0.76 -17.59
C ALA A 151 3.93 -0.43 -16.09
N MET A 152 4.24 0.82 -15.76
CA MET A 152 4.35 1.29 -14.37
C MET A 152 3.01 1.17 -13.63
N GLY A 153 1.93 1.73 -14.18
CA GLY A 153 0.61 1.71 -13.54
C GLY A 153 0.10 0.29 -13.32
N THR A 154 0.26 -0.59 -14.32
CA THR A 154 -0.12 -2.00 -14.22
C THR A 154 0.70 -2.73 -13.16
N SER A 155 2.03 -2.56 -13.17
CA SER A 155 2.92 -3.21 -12.19
C SER A 155 2.64 -2.73 -10.77
N VAL A 156 2.41 -1.43 -10.59
CA VAL A 156 2.03 -0.85 -9.30
C VAL A 156 0.74 -1.48 -8.80
N GLY A 157 -0.32 -1.51 -9.62
CA GLY A 157 -1.59 -2.11 -9.23
C GLY A 157 -1.46 -3.59 -8.86
N PHE A 158 -0.73 -4.35 -9.68
CA PHE A 158 -0.50 -5.77 -9.53
C PHE A 158 0.24 -6.10 -8.22
N PHE A 159 1.41 -5.51 -8.00
CA PHE A 159 2.21 -5.82 -6.82
C PHE A 159 1.59 -5.24 -5.53
N SER A 160 0.98 -4.06 -5.60
CA SER A 160 0.33 -3.47 -4.43
C SER A 160 -0.88 -4.28 -3.95
N SER A 161 -1.73 -4.78 -4.87
CA SER A 161 -2.89 -5.59 -4.47
C SER A 161 -2.47 -6.95 -3.90
N MET A 162 -1.42 -7.56 -4.46
CA MET A 162 -0.92 -8.85 -3.96
C MET A 162 -0.44 -8.81 -2.51
N VAL A 163 0.15 -7.68 -2.15
CA VAL A 163 0.93 -7.55 -0.91
C VAL A 163 0.12 -6.80 0.16
N GLY A 164 -1.08 -6.33 -0.18
CA GLY A 164 -1.95 -5.56 0.72
C GLY A 164 -1.36 -4.21 1.11
N ILE A 165 -0.47 -3.66 0.29
CA ILE A 165 0.18 -2.37 0.54
C ILE A 165 -0.43 -1.34 -0.41
N GLY A 166 -0.73 -0.15 0.12
CA GLY A 166 -1.26 0.95 -0.67
C GLY A 166 -0.31 1.39 -1.79
N GLY A 167 -0.79 2.32 -2.61
CA GLY A 167 -0.07 2.83 -3.77
C GLY A 167 1.28 3.45 -3.43
N GLY A 168 1.45 4.02 -2.23
CA GLY A 168 2.64 4.84 -1.94
C GLY A 168 3.93 4.08 -1.69
N THR A 169 3.92 2.85 -1.18
CA THR A 169 5.19 2.10 -0.97
C THR A 169 5.90 1.86 -2.30
N ILE A 170 5.13 1.65 -3.38
CA ILE A 170 5.68 1.38 -4.70
C ILE A 170 5.71 2.68 -5.52
N SER A 171 4.59 3.40 -5.59
CA SER A 171 4.46 4.60 -6.44
C SER A 171 5.35 5.77 -6.00
N VAL A 172 5.55 6.00 -4.70
CA VAL A 172 6.40 7.13 -4.25
C VAL A 172 7.85 6.93 -4.68
N PRO A 173 8.55 5.83 -4.32
CA PRO A 173 9.92 5.63 -4.77
C PRO A 173 10.01 5.50 -6.30
N LEU A 174 8.99 4.94 -6.94
CA LEU A 174 8.93 4.84 -8.39
C LEU A 174 8.77 6.21 -9.07
N LEU A 175 7.99 7.14 -8.55
CA LEU A 175 7.84 8.48 -9.11
C LEU A 175 9.08 9.34 -8.83
N THR A 176 9.64 9.28 -7.62
CA THR A 176 10.87 10.02 -7.28
C THR A 176 12.09 9.50 -8.06
N LEU A 177 12.05 8.24 -8.53
CA LEU A 177 13.00 7.68 -9.50
C LEU A 177 13.07 8.47 -10.83
N TYR A 178 11.94 9.02 -11.28
CA TYR A 178 11.76 9.77 -12.53
C TYR A 178 11.71 11.30 -12.34
N ASN A 179 12.38 11.82 -11.32
CA ASN A 179 12.46 13.25 -11.01
C ASN A 179 11.11 13.91 -10.70
N TYR A 180 10.11 13.12 -10.31
CA TYR A 180 8.80 13.63 -9.98
C TYR A 180 8.84 14.31 -8.59
N PRO A 181 8.21 15.50 -8.40
CA PRO A 181 8.28 16.22 -7.14
C PRO A 181 7.75 15.38 -5.98
N ALA A 182 8.54 15.22 -4.91
CA ALA A 182 8.22 14.29 -3.82
C ALA A 182 6.87 14.58 -3.15
N HIS A 183 6.52 15.85 -2.92
CA HIS A 183 5.23 16.24 -2.36
C HIS A 183 4.06 15.85 -3.28
N LYS A 184 4.23 16.00 -4.61
CA LYS A 184 3.23 15.53 -5.59
C LYS A 184 3.19 14.01 -5.69
N ALA A 185 4.33 13.33 -5.60
CA ALA A 185 4.40 11.87 -5.59
C ALA A 185 3.61 11.30 -4.42
N VAL A 186 3.80 11.87 -3.21
CA VAL A 186 3.10 11.47 -1.98
C VAL A 186 1.59 11.71 -2.08
N GLY A 187 1.15 12.89 -2.52
CA GLY A 187 -0.28 13.19 -2.67
C GLY A 187 -0.96 12.32 -3.74
N THR A 188 -0.29 12.10 -4.87
CA THR A 188 -0.79 11.25 -5.96
C THR A 188 -0.82 9.77 -5.55
N ALA A 189 0.19 9.30 -4.82
CA ALA A 189 0.25 7.96 -4.28
C ALA A 189 -0.90 7.62 -3.33
N ALA A 190 -1.38 8.58 -2.53
CA ALA A 190 -2.55 8.38 -1.67
C ALA A 190 -3.81 8.05 -2.50
N ALA A 191 -3.99 8.73 -3.63
CA ALA A 191 -5.07 8.46 -4.57
C ALA A 191 -4.89 7.12 -5.30
N ILE A 192 -3.68 6.78 -5.73
CA ILE A 192 -3.35 5.46 -6.27
C ILE A 192 -3.71 4.37 -5.25
N GLY A 193 -3.38 4.59 -3.96
CA GLY A 193 -3.73 3.68 -2.88
C GLY A 193 -5.22 3.45 -2.73
N LEU A 194 -6.05 4.49 -2.91
CA LEU A 194 -7.51 4.34 -2.91
C LEU A 194 -8.01 3.55 -4.14
N ILE A 195 -7.44 3.79 -5.32
CA ILE A 195 -7.78 3.05 -6.55
C ILE A 195 -7.46 1.56 -6.41
N ILE A 196 -6.37 1.23 -5.71
CA ILE A 196 -5.95 -0.15 -5.45
C ILE A 196 -6.84 -0.81 -4.40
N SER A 197 -7.11 -0.12 -3.30
CA SER A 197 -7.77 -0.71 -2.15
C SER A 197 -9.24 -1.00 -2.35
N LEU A 198 -9.96 -0.20 -3.14
CA LEU A 198 -11.39 -0.39 -3.41
C LEU A 198 -11.69 -1.78 -4.03
N PRO A 199 -11.16 -2.13 -5.22
CA PRO A 199 -11.36 -3.45 -5.80
C PRO A 199 -10.60 -4.55 -5.03
N GLY A 200 -9.40 -4.26 -4.51
CA GLY A 200 -8.60 -5.25 -3.79
C GLY A 200 -9.27 -5.75 -2.50
N ALA A 201 -9.88 -4.85 -1.73
CA ALA A 201 -10.60 -5.21 -0.51
C ALA A 201 -11.90 -5.99 -0.81
N ALA A 202 -12.61 -5.64 -1.89
CA ALA A 202 -13.84 -6.31 -2.29
C ALA A 202 -13.62 -7.74 -2.81
N GLN A 203 -12.45 -8.02 -3.40
CA GLN A 203 -12.17 -9.33 -3.97
C GLN A 203 -11.79 -10.39 -2.92
N CYS A 204 -11.31 -9.99 -1.75
CA CYS A 204 -10.91 -10.92 -0.70
C CYS A 204 -12.07 -11.42 0.19
N SER A 205 -13.30 -10.97 -0.06
CA SER A 205 -14.51 -11.42 0.66
C SER A 205 -15.29 -12.54 -0.05
N SER A 206 -14.78 -13.06 -1.16
CA SER A 206 -15.36 -14.13 -1.99
C SER A 206 -14.41 -15.30 -2.13
#